data_AF-A0A1Y2DBF0-F1
#
_entry.id   AF-A0A1Y2DBF0-F1
#
_cell.length_a   1.000
_cell.length_b   1.000
_cell.length_c   1.000
_cell.angle_alpha   90.00
_cell.angle_beta   90.00
_cell.angle_gamma   90.00
#
_symmetry.space_group_name_H-M   'P 1'
#
loop_
_entity.id
_entity.type
_entity.pdbx_description
1 polymer ?
#
loop_
_entity_poly.entity_id
_entity_poly.type
_entity_poly.pdbx_seq_one_letter_code
_entity_poly.pdbx_strand_id
1 'polypeptide(L)'
;MAPLLAEEIHHFAQGASADPKADVAEAGSVFEKVWALPSVSWDSPETKTEMEELFKVREEVMSLLEQAREKKLIGSSTEATVVISNPPARLRKHAELLKTLFIVSDVSLVDEPLAPSTEWHFSSGSITVQPATLAKCPRCWTFSKPAESERDVCARCHEVVGDVAHAHW
;
A
#
# COMPACT_ATOMS: atom_id res chain seq x y z
N MET A 1 -16.49 1.17 24.34
CA MET A 1 -16.81 2.56 23.94
C MET A 1 -15.81 3.49 24.61
N ALA A 2 -15.21 4.42 23.87
CA ALA A 2 -14.16 5.32 24.36
C ALA A 2 -14.61 6.78 24.19
N PRO A 3 -15.48 7.30 25.08
CA PRO A 3 -16.16 8.57 24.84
C PRO A 3 -15.21 9.77 24.89
N LEU A 4 -14.23 9.77 25.79
CA LEU A 4 -13.23 10.84 25.87
C LEU A 4 -12.34 10.86 24.62
N LEU A 5 -11.87 9.70 24.17
CA LEU A 5 -11.09 9.58 22.93
C LEU A 5 -11.91 10.01 21.71
N ALA A 6 -13.21 9.72 21.69
CA ALA A 6 -14.08 10.16 20.60
C ALA A 6 -14.17 11.69 20.53
N GLU A 7 -14.23 12.39 21.67
CA GLU A 7 -14.18 13.85 21.72
C GLU A 7 -12.83 14.40 21.29
N GLU A 8 -11.73 13.82 21.77
CA GLU A 8 -10.39 14.23 21.37
C GLU A 8 -10.21 14.09 19.85
N ILE A 9 -10.54 12.92 19.28
CA ILE A 9 -10.50 12.71 17.84
C ILE A 9 -11.37 13.72 17.11
N HIS A 10 -12.58 13.98 17.60
CA HIS A 10 -13.49 14.92 16.99
C HIS A 10 -12.96 16.35 16.94
N HIS A 11 -12.40 16.80 18.07
CA HIS A 11 -11.80 18.11 18.25
C HIS A 11 -10.64 18.32 17.27
N PHE A 12 -9.69 17.38 17.23
CA PHE A 12 -8.53 17.47 16.34
C PHE A 12 -8.88 17.21 14.86
N ALA A 13 -9.87 16.37 14.56
CA ALA A 13 -10.33 16.13 13.18
C ALA A 13 -10.97 17.38 12.54
N GLN A 14 -11.42 18.35 13.34
CA GLN A 14 -11.91 19.64 12.86
C GLN A 14 -10.81 20.70 12.68
N GLY A 15 -9.54 20.32 12.85
CA GLY A 15 -8.39 21.20 12.63
C GLY A 15 -7.92 21.96 13.87
N ALA A 16 -8.36 21.57 15.07
CA ALA A 16 -7.79 22.11 16.30
C ALA A 16 -6.29 21.77 16.40
N SER A 17 -5.50 22.67 16.98
CA SER A 17 -4.06 22.50 17.17
C SER A 17 -3.63 22.38 18.64
N ALA A 18 -4.58 22.49 19.57
CA ALA A 18 -4.38 22.43 21.01
C ALA A 18 -5.67 22.01 21.71
N ASP A 19 -5.56 21.52 22.95
CA ASP A 19 -6.69 21.11 23.77
C ASP A 19 -7.68 22.27 24.02
N PRO A 20 -8.98 21.97 24.16
CA PRO A 20 -9.98 22.98 24.50
C PRO A 20 -9.69 23.55 25.89
N LYS A 21 -9.72 24.87 26.01
CA LYS A 21 -9.55 25.56 27.30
C LYS A 21 -10.92 25.73 27.97
N ALA A 22 -10.94 25.63 29.30
CA ALA A 22 -12.17 25.63 30.10
C ALA A 22 -13.05 26.89 29.95
N ASP A 23 -12.49 27.97 29.40
CA ASP A 23 -13.05 29.30 29.25
C ASP A 23 -13.47 29.65 27.80
N VAL A 24 -13.31 28.72 26.84
CA VAL A 24 -13.63 28.93 25.42
C VAL A 24 -14.85 28.09 25.00
N ALA A 25 -15.95 28.76 24.66
CA ALA A 25 -17.24 28.14 24.33
C ALA A 25 -17.36 27.68 22.85
N GLU A 26 -16.34 27.04 22.28
CA GLU A 26 -16.30 26.86 20.80
C GLU A 26 -15.98 25.45 20.27
N ALA A 27 -15.77 24.44 21.11
CA ALA A 27 -15.61 23.07 20.61
C ALA A 27 -16.97 22.33 20.60
N GLY A 28 -17.60 22.20 19.43
CA GLY A 28 -18.80 21.38 19.26
C GLY A 28 -18.50 19.90 19.56
N SER A 29 -19.37 19.24 20.32
CA SER A 29 -19.17 17.87 20.78
C SER A 29 -19.56 16.85 19.71
N VAL A 30 -18.84 15.73 19.65
CA VAL A 30 -19.23 14.61 18.76
C VAL A 30 -20.58 14.02 19.16
N PHE A 31 -20.91 14.06 20.45
CA PHE A 31 -22.16 13.53 21.00
C PHE A 31 -23.36 14.44 20.73
N GLU A 32 -23.14 15.68 20.31
CA GLU A 32 -24.19 16.57 19.82
C GLU A 32 -24.55 16.28 18.34
N LYS A 33 -23.70 15.56 17.60
CA LYS A 33 -23.97 15.24 16.19
C LYS A 33 -24.94 14.08 16.07
N VAL A 34 -25.88 14.23 15.14
CA VAL A 34 -26.78 13.15 14.74
C VAL A 34 -25.98 12.12 13.93
N TRP A 35 -26.14 10.86 14.28
CA TRP A 35 -25.58 9.76 13.51
C TRP A 35 -26.18 9.74 12.10
N ALA A 36 -25.40 10.15 11.10
CA ALA A 36 -25.80 10.07 9.71
C ALA A 36 -25.69 8.63 9.22
N LEU A 37 -26.76 8.10 8.65
CA LEU A 37 -26.69 6.83 7.93
C LEU A 37 -25.86 7.02 6.65
N PRO A 38 -24.99 6.04 6.31
CA PRO A 38 -24.25 6.09 5.07
C PRO A 38 -25.20 6.10 3.87
N SER A 39 -24.75 6.70 2.77
CA SER A 39 -25.52 6.69 1.53
C SER A 39 -25.69 5.26 1.01
N VAL A 40 -26.90 4.90 0.61
CA VAL A 40 -27.20 3.60 -0.02
C VAL A 40 -26.34 3.39 -1.29
N SER A 41 -25.93 4.48 -1.95
CA SER A 41 -25.03 4.41 -3.11
C SER A 41 -23.64 3.82 -2.82
N TRP A 42 -23.23 3.74 -1.55
CA TRP A 42 -21.95 3.14 -1.15
C TRP A 42 -22.05 1.62 -0.94
N ASP A 43 -23.26 1.06 -0.89
CA ASP A 43 -23.47 -0.38 -0.80
C ASP A 43 -23.43 -1.02 -2.20
N SER A 44 -22.24 -1.47 -2.61
CA SER A 44 -22.03 -2.18 -3.87
C SER A 44 -21.62 -3.63 -3.60
N PRO A 45 -22.55 -4.60 -3.75
CA PRO A 45 -22.25 -6.03 -3.66
C PRO A 45 -21.17 -6.46 -4.67
N GLU A 46 -21.16 -5.86 -5.86
CA GLU A 46 -20.18 -6.15 -6.90
C GLU A 46 -18.78 -5.76 -6.43
N THR A 47 -18.61 -4.54 -5.92
CA THR A 47 -17.32 -4.07 -5.39
C THR A 47 -16.85 -4.93 -4.23
N LYS A 48 -17.78 -5.37 -3.36
CA LYS A 48 -17.47 -6.29 -2.27
C LYS A 48 -16.91 -7.62 -2.80
N THR A 49 -17.59 -8.25 -3.76
CA THR A 49 -17.13 -9.51 -4.35
C THR A 49 -15.79 -9.34 -5.08
N GLU A 50 -15.60 -8.25 -5.82
CA GLU A 50 -14.32 -7.97 -6.48
C GLU A 50 -13.17 -7.85 -5.46
N MET A 51 -13.40 -7.12 -4.36
CA MET A 51 -12.40 -6.96 -3.29
C MET A 51 -12.13 -8.26 -2.54
N GLU A 52 -13.15 -9.10 -2.28
CA GLU A 52 -12.99 -10.41 -1.66
C GLU A 52 -12.08 -11.33 -2.48
N GLU A 53 -12.21 -11.32 -3.82
CA GLU A 53 -11.31 -12.07 -4.70
C GLU A 53 -9.87 -11.53 -4.65
N LEU A 54 -9.70 -10.21 -4.68
CA LEU A 54 -8.38 -9.57 -4.56
C LEU A 54 -7.70 -9.87 -3.21
N PHE A 55 -8.48 -9.94 -2.12
CA PHE A 55 -7.95 -10.26 -0.81
C PHE A 55 -7.48 -11.72 -0.68
N LYS A 56 -8.12 -12.67 -1.38
CA LYS A 56 -7.61 -14.06 -1.43
C LYS A 56 -6.22 -14.13 -2.06
N VAL A 57 -6.04 -13.45 -3.21
CA VAL A 57 -4.71 -13.37 -3.86
C VAL A 57 -3.71 -12.67 -2.92
N ARG A 58 -4.13 -11.61 -2.22
CA ARG A 58 -3.29 -10.92 -1.25
C ARG A 58 -2.83 -11.84 -0.13
N GLU A 59 -3.72 -12.66 0.44
CA GLU A 59 -3.37 -13.62 1.50
C GLU A 59 -2.29 -14.61 1.04
N GLU A 60 -2.40 -15.13 -0.19
CA GLU A 60 -1.38 -16.01 -0.77
C GLU A 60 -0.04 -15.28 -0.97
N VAL A 61 -0.06 -14.06 -1.51
CA VAL A 61 1.15 -13.23 -1.66
C VAL A 61 1.79 -12.94 -0.30
N MET A 62 1.00 -12.62 0.73
CA MET A 62 1.52 -12.37 2.09
C MET A 62 2.18 -13.61 2.68
N SER A 63 1.60 -14.80 2.47
CA SER A 63 2.19 -16.07 2.90
C SER A 63 3.56 -16.32 2.23
N LEU A 64 3.67 -16.07 0.92
CA LEU A 64 4.94 -16.21 0.19
C LEU A 64 5.99 -15.19 0.65
N LEU A 65 5.58 -13.95 0.93
CA LEU A 65 6.47 -12.93 1.50
C LEU A 65 6.96 -13.30 2.89
N GLU A 66 6.11 -13.94 3.70
CA GLU A 66 6.50 -14.38 5.04
C GLU A 66 7.55 -15.49 4.99
N GLN A 67 7.43 -16.44 4.05
CA GLN A 67 8.48 -17.44 3.81
C GLN A 67 9.83 -16.78 3.47
N ALA A 68 9.82 -15.71 2.67
CA ALA A 68 11.03 -14.95 2.36
C ALA A 68 11.61 -14.24 3.61
N ARG A 69 10.76 -13.70 4.50
CA ARG A 69 11.18 -13.09 5.78
C ARG A 69 11.76 -14.12 6.75
N GLU A 70 11.15 -15.29 6.88
CA GLU A 70 11.65 -16.38 7.73
C GLU A 70 13.05 -16.83 7.31
N LYS A 71 13.33 -16.83 6.00
CA LYS A 71 14.67 -17.10 5.44
C LYS A 71 15.61 -15.90 5.47
N LYS A 72 15.17 -14.74 6.00
CA LYS A 72 15.92 -13.48 6.07
C LYS A 72 16.37 -12.95 4.71
N LEU A 73 15.61 -13.25 3.66
CA LEU A 73 15.89 -12.80 2.29
C LEU A 73 15.39 -11.37 2.04
N ILE A 74 14.36 -10.95 2.78
CA ILE A 74 13.81 -9.59 2.76
C ILE A 74 13.53 -9.09 4.17
N GLY A 75 13.66 -7.77 4.39
CA GLY A 75 13.19 -7.08 5.60
C GLY A 75 11.78 -6.50 5.44
N SER A 76 11.50 -5.94 4.27
CA SER A 76 10.22 -5.33 3.89
C SER A 76 9.60 -6.02 2.67
N SER A 77 8.26 -5.99 2.54
CA SER A 77 7.59 -6.46 1.30
C SER A 77 7.99 -5.65 0.06
N THR A 78 8.43 -4.41 0.25
CA THR A 78 8.95 -3.57 -0.85
C THR A 78 10.29 -4.07 -1.40
N GLU A 79 10.96 -5.03 -0.78
CA GLU A 79 12.16 -5.66 -1.36
C GLU A 79 11.82 -6.77 -2.36
N ALA A 80 10.53 -7.02 -2.61
CA ALA A 80 10.05 -8.06 -3.50
C ALA A 80 9.25 -7.52 -4.69
N THR A 81 9.13 -8.37 -5.71
CA THR A 81 8.24 -8.27 -6.87
C THR A 81 7.37 -9.52 -6.93
N VAL A 82 6.11 -9.35 -7.32
CA VAL A 82 5.16 -10.46 -7.50
C VAL A 82 4.96 -10.70 -8.98
N VAL A 83 5.08 -11.95 -9.41
CA VAL A 83 4.74 -12.40 -10.76
C VAL A 83 3.52 -13.28 -10.66
N ILE A 84 2.46 -12.96 -11.42
CA ILE A 84 1.25 -13.78 -11.49
C ILE A 84 1.10 -14.25 -12.93
N SER A 85 1.19 -15.56 -13.12
CA SER A 85 1.03 -16.20 -14.43
C SER A 85 -0.42 -16.56 -14.71
N ASN A 86 -0.79 -16.47 -15.99
CA ASN A 86 -2.15 -16.66 -16.50
C ASN A 86 -3.25 -16.02 -15.61
N PRO A 87 -3.13 -14.72 -15.22
CA PRO A 87 -4.05 -14.11 -14.29
C PRO A 87 -5.44 -13.97 -14.90
N PRO A 88 -6.52 -14.21 -14.12
CA PRO A 88 -7.88 -14.05 -14.59
C PRO A 88 -8.14 -12.59 -15.00
N ALA A 89 -9.07 -12.38 -15.94
CA ALA A 89 -9.38 -11.05 -16.46
C ALA A 89 -9.73 -10.02 -15.37
N ARG A 90 -10.40 -10.47 -14.30
CA ARG A 90 -10.73 -9.61 -13.16
C ARG A 90 -9.49 -9.11 -12.42
N LEU A 91 -8.45 -9.93 -12.28
CA LEU A 91 -7.20 -9.49 -11.65
C LEU A 91 -6.48 -8.46 -12.53
N ARG A 92 -6.51 -8.65 -13.86
CA ARG A 92 -5.96 -7.69 -14.83
C ARG A 92 -6.67 -6.34 -14.78
N LYS A 93 -8.00 -6.33 -14.58
CA LYS A 93 -8.79 -5.10 -14.38
C LYS A 93 -8.22 -4.21 -13.27
N HIS A 94 -7.61 -4.81 -12.25
CA HIS A 94 -7.07 -4.11 -11.08
C HIS A 94 -5.54 -4.08 -11.05
N ALA A 95 -4.84 -4.30 -12.17
CA ALA A 95 -3.37 -4.39 -12.23
C ALA A 95 -2.66 -3.23 -11.48
N GLU A 96 -3.10 -1.99 -11.71
CA GLU A 96 -2.54 -0.78 -11.08
C GLU A 96 -2.70 -0.76 -9.54
N LEU A 97 -3.73 -1.42 -9.01
CA LEU A 97 -3.99 -1.50 -7.59
C LEU A 97 -3.11 -2.57 -6.91
N LEU A 98 -2.73 -3.63 -7.61
CA LEU A 98 -2.11 -4.82 -7.01
C LEU A 98 -0.82 -4.51 -6.27
N LYS A 99 0.03 -3.65 -6.85
CA LYS A 99 1.26 -3.19 -6.22
C LYS A 99 1.01 -2.55 -4.86
N THR A 100 0.00 -1.69 -4.78
CA THR A 100 -0.41 -1.02 -3.54
C THR A 100 -1.06 -2.01 -2.57
N LEU A 101 -1.92 -2.90 -3.07
CA LEU A 101 -2.63 -3.90 -2.28
C LEU A 101 -1.68 -4.90 -1.59
N PHE A 102 -0.63 -5.30 -2.30
CA PHE A 102 0.39 -6.23 -1.80
C PHE A 102 1.55 -5.52 -1.09
N ILE A 103 1.67 -4.19 -1.21
CA ILE A 103 2.73 -3.38 -0.60
C ILE A 103 4.13 -3.84 -1.08
N VAL A 104 4.24 -4.17 -2.37
CA VAL A 104 5.48 -4.65 -3.00
C VAL A 104 6.05 -3.58 -3.93
N SER A 105 7.28 -3.80 -4.42
CA SER A 105 7.88 -2.84 -5.36
C SER A 105 7.34 -2.96 -6.77
N ASP A 106 6.91 -4.15 -7.17
CA ASP A 106 6.25 -4.31 -8.47
C ASP A 106 5.36 -5.56 -8.55
N VAL A 107 4.44 -5.55 -9.52
CA VAL A 107 3.60 -6.70 -9.86
C VAL A 107 3.59 -6.89 -11.37
N SER A 108 4.05 -8.04 -11.83
CA SER A 108 4.04 -8.44 -13.24
C SER A 108 2.95 -9.47 -13.50
N LEU A 109 2.07 -9.17 -14.45
CA LEU A 109 1.02 -10.07 -14.93
C LEU A 109 1.47 -10.67 -16.27
N VAL A 110 1.67 -11.98 -16.32
CA VAL A 110 2.24 -12.68 -17.49
C VAL A 110 1.31 -13.78 -17.98
N ASP A 111 1.28 -14.05 -19.27
CA ASP A 111 0.36 -15.04 -19.85
C ASP A 111 0.83 -16.49 -19.61
N GLU A 112 2.14 -16.70 -19.52
CA GLU A 112 2.74 -18.01 -19.28
C GLU A 112 3.60 -18.02 -18.01
N PRO A 113 3.72 -19.18 -17.32
CA PRO A 113 4.64 -19.32 -16.21
C PRO A 113 6.09 -19.05 -16.65
N LEU A 114 6.72 -18.07 -16.00
CA LEU A 114 8.14 -17.81 -16.17
C LEU A 114 8.92 -18.71 -15.21
N ALA A 115 9.98 -19.36 -15.70
CA ALA A 115 10.93 -20.02 -14.81
C ALA A 115 11.72 -18.92 -14.07
N PRO A 116 11.61 -18.82 -12.74
CA PRO A 116 12.32 -17.78 -12.00
C PRO A 116 13.84 -17.99 -12.10
N SER A 117 14.54 -16.97 -12.59
CA SER A 117 16.00 -16.95 -12.73
C SER A 117 16.69 -16.10 -11.66
N THR A 118 15.99 -15.79 -10.57
CA THR A 118 16.45 -14.94 -9.48
C THR A 118 17.16 -15.75 -8.40
N GLU A 119 17.92 -15.06 -7.55
CA GLU A 119 18.65 -15.67 -6.41
C GLU A 119 17.73 -16.50 -5.51
N TRP A 120 16.49 -16.04 -5.31
CA TRP A 120 15.46 -16.75 -4.58
C TRP A 120 14.09 -16.48 -5.19
N HIS A 121 13.17 -17.41 -4.96
CA HIS A 121 11.76 -17.24 -5.26
C HIS A 121 10.92 -18.18 -4.38
N PHE A 122 9.68 -17.79 -4.12
CA PHE A 122 8.67 -18.65 -3.51
C PHE A 122 7.42 -18.63 -4.36
N SER A 123 6.83 -19.79 -4.62
CA SER A 123 5.68 -19.91 -5.52
C SER A 123 4.55 -20.70 -4.87
N SER A 124 3.32 -20.29 -5.17
CA SER A 124 2.08 -21.01 -4.85
C SER A 124 1.13 -20.87 -6.03
N GLY A 125 0.77 -22.00 -6.65
CA GLY A 125 -0.04 -21.99 -7.87
C GLY A 125 0.60 -21.14 -8.97
N SER A 126 -0.10 -20.11 -9.42
CA SER A 126 0.38 -19.19 -10.46
C SER A 126 1.12 -17.96 -9.93
N ILE A 127 1.22 -17.79 -8.61
CA ILE A 127 1.84 -16.65 -7.94
C ILE A 127 3.28 -17.00 -7.59
N THR A 128 4.21 -16.10 -7.92
CA THR A 128 5.61 -16.18 -7.54
C THR A 128 6.06 -14.87 -6.92
N VAL A 129 6.73 -14.94 -5.77
CA VAL A 129 7.40 -13.81 -5.12
C VAL A 129 8.90 -13.98 -5.33
N GLN A 130 9.55 -12.91 -5.79
CA GLN A 130 10.98 -12.88 -6.09
C GLN A 130 11.59 -11.53 -5.68
N PRO A 131 12.92 -11.37 -5.57
CA PRO A 131 13.50 -10.09 -5.19
C PRO A 131 13.20 -9.00 -6.21
N ALA A 132 13.04 -7.77 -5.73
CA ALA A 132 12.87 -6.62 -6.60
C ALA A 132 14.15 -6.35 -7.41
N THR A 133 13.98 -5.98 -8.68
CA THR A 133 15.09 -5.89 -9.65
C THR A 133 15.74 -4.52 -9.74
N LEU A 134 15.06 -3.47 -9.26
CA LEU A 134 15.53 -2.09 -9.31
C LEU A 134 16.19 -1.67 -8.00
N ALA A 135 16.86 -0.51 -7.99
CA ALA A 135 17.44 0.03 -6.77
C ALA A 135 16.38 0.67 -5.84
N LYS A 136 16.62 0.58 -4.53
CA LYS A 136 15.80 1.22 -3.49
C LYS A 136 15.83 2.74 -3.63
N CYS A 137 14.65 3.36 -3.66
CA CYS A 137 14.50 4.81 -3.55
C CYS A 137 14.60 5.24 -2.07
N PRO A 138 15.48 6.19 -1.69
CA PRO A 138 15.65 6.58 -0.29
C PRO A 138 14.46 7.35 0.29
N ARG A 139 13.61 7.95 -0.56
CA ARG A 139 12.44 8.73 -0.14
C ARG A 139 11.19 7.90 0.15
N CYS A 140 10.86 6.95 -0.74
CA CYS A 140 9.63 6.16 -0.60
C CYS A 140 9.88 4.68 -0.30
N TRP A 141 11.14 4.25 -0.23
CA TRP A 141 11.58 2.90 0.12
C TRP A 141 11.08 1.77 -0.79
N THR A 142 10.56 2.11 -1.98
CA THR A 142 10.30 1.14 -3.05
C THR A 142 11.51 1.01 -3.95
N PHE A 143 11.73 -0.21 -4.44
CA PHE A 143 12.73 -0.60 -5.42
C PHE A 143 12.17 -0.25 -6.80
N SER A 144 12.25 1.04 -7.14
CA SER A 144 11.68 1.62 -8.36
C SER A 144 12.65 2.55 -9.10
N LYS A 145 13.90 2.64 -8.62
CA LYS A 145 14.93 3.47 -9.24
C LYS A 145 15.78 2.60 -10.16
N PRO A 146 15.86 2.89 -11.48
CA PRO A 146 16.83 2.21 -12.35
C PRO A 146 18.24 2.34 -11.78
N ALA A 147 19.02 1.25 -11.79
CA ALA A 147 20.33 1.23 -11.14
C ALA A 147 21.32 2.21 -11.81
N GLU A 148 21.15 2.41 -13.11
CA GLU A 148 21.89 3.32 -13.99
C GLU A 148 21.42 4.79 -13.90
N SER A 149 20.33 5.07 -13.18
CA SER A 149 19.82 6.43 -13.05
C SER A 149 20.74 7.28 -12.18
N GLU A 150 21.25 8.39 -12.74
CA GLU A 150 22.05 9.41 -12.02
C GLU A 150 21.24 10.15 -10.93
N ARG A 151 19.91 10.06 -10.96
CA ARG A 151 19.04 10.66 -9.93
C ARG A 151 19.17 9.91 -8.60
N ASP A 152 19.09 10.67 -7.50
CA ASP A 152 19.07 10.12 -6.14
C ASP A 152 17.76 9.38 -5.79
N VAL A 153 16.65 9.81 -6.39
CA VAL A 153 15.30 9.29 -6.13
C VAL A 153 14.65 8.72 -7.40
N CYS A 154 13.61 7.89 -7.24
CA CYS A 154 12.83 7.38 -8.37
C CYS A 154 11.98 8.47 -9.04
N ALA A 155 11.50 8.21 -10.27
CA ALA A 155 10.74 9.17 -11.08
C ALA A 155 9.55 9.80 -10.34
N ARG A 156 8.71 8.98 -9.69
CA ARG A 156 7.57 9.47 -8.88
C ARG A 156 8.01 10.43 -7.78
N CYS A 157 9.09 10.10 -7.09
CA CYS A 157 9.60 10.94 -6.01
C CYS A 157 10.18 12.25 -6.55
N HIS A 158 10.86 12.19 -7.70
CA HIS A 158 11.39 13.36 -8.39
C HIS A 158 10.28 14.32 -8.84
N GLU A 159 9.15 13.83 -9.35
CA GLU A 159 8.01 14.69 -9.71
C GLU A 159 7.43 15.46 -8.51
N VAL A 160 7.47 14.86 -7.31
CA VAL A 160 6.93 15.49 -6.09
C VAL A 160 7.90 16.51 -5.50
N VAL A 161 9.20 16.22 -5.51
CA VAL A 161 10.19 17.12 -4.91
C VAL A 161 10.74 18.13 -5.92
N GLY A 162 10.72 17.85 -7.23
CA GLY A 162 11.39 18.64 -8.25
C GLY A 162 12.92 18.61 -8.12
N ASP A 163 13.58 19.62 -8.70
CA ASP A 163 15.04 19.82 -8.63
C ASP A 163 15.49 20.51 -7.33
N VAL A 164 14.83 20.29 -6.18
CA VAL A 164 15.47 20.62 -4.88
C VAL A 164 16.57 19.61 -4.58
N ALA A 165 17.60 19.66 -5.42
CA ALA A 165 18.93 19.21 -5.07
C ALA A 165 19.40 20.09 -3.89
N HIS A 166 19.75 19.43 -2.78
CA HIS A 166 20.55 20.00 -1.69
C HIS A 166 19.91 21.02 -0.74
N ALA A 167 18.67 20.80 -0.27
CA ALA A 167 18.31 21.30 1.04
C ALA A 167 18.96 20.39 2.11
N HIS A 168 20.21 20.71 2.47
CA HIS A 168 20.88 20.15 3.63
C HIS A 168 20.03 20.46 4.88
N TRP A 169 19.41 19.42 5.45
CA TRP A 169 18.86 19.42 6.79
C TRP A 169 19.84 18.73 7.73
#